data_AF-A0A7W3Z9J8-F1
#
_entry.id   AF-A0A7W3Z9J8-F1
#
_cell.length_a   1.000
_cell.length_b   1.000
_cell.length_c   1.000
_cell.angle_alpha   90.00
_cell.angle_beta   90.00
_cell.angle_gamma   90.00
#
_symmetry.space_group_name_H-M   'P 1'
#
loop_
_entity.id
_entity.type
_entity.pdbx_description
1 polymer ?
#
loop_
_entity_poly.entity_id
_entity_poly.type
_entity_poly.pdbx_seq_one_letter_code
_entity_poly.pdbx_strand_id
1 'polypeptide(L)'
;MTTNRHRTWPWPADTTLDRARRVAQIYRQALRAADTEECRRVDAQMSVAGQAWVLPAASTHDPMDLVTVEKAAEEMRVARRTIYSWREKGLPVIETPDGPRYRVADLREYVTAQRRRRARNGHV
;
A
#
# COMPACT_ATOMS: atom_id res chain seq x y z
N MET A 1 17.25 -38.38 -1.68
CA MET A 1 17.50 -37.18 -0.85
C MET A 1 16.74 -36.01 -1.43
N THR A 2 15.54 -35.74 -0.93
CA THR A 2 14.69 -34.63 -1.40
C THR A 2 15.09 -33.38 -0.62
N THR A 3 15.87 -32.48 -1.22
CA THR A 3 16.18 -31.18 -0.63
C THR A 3 14.87 -30.44 -0.37
N ASN A 4 14.50 -30.31 0.91
CA ASN A 4 13.42 -29.47 1.38
C ASN A 4 13.81 -28.01 1.12
N ARG A 5 13.52 -27.50 -0.09
CA ARG A 5 13.62 -26.07 -0.38
C ARG A 5 12.50 -25.42 0.41
N HIS A 6 12.79 -24.97 1.63
CA HIS A 6 11.93 -23.99 2.30
C HIS A 6 11.70 -22.86 1.29
N ARG A 7 10.48 -22.79 0.73
CA ARG A 7 10.11 -21.72 -0.21
C ARG A 7 10.04 -20.44 0.61
N THR A 8 11.18 -19.79 0.76
CA THR A 8 11.30 -18.51 1.44
C THR A 8 10.39 -17.50 0.74
N TRP A 9 9.66 -16.72 1.54
CA TRP A 9 8.79 -15.66 1.03
C TRP A 9 9.58 -14.72 0.08
N PRO A 10 9.12 -14.45 -1.17
CA PRO A 10 9.94 -13.76 -2.17
C PRO A 10 10.29 -12.30 -1.84
N TRP A 11 9.57 -11.69 -0.90
CA TRP A 11 9.77 -10.29 -0.51
C TRP A 11 10.26 -10.21 0.94
N PRO A 12 11.57 -10.36 1.20
CA PRO A 12 12.10 -10.50 2.56
C PRO A 12 11.80 -9.31 3.46
N ALA A 13 11.61 -8.11 2.88
CA ALA A 13 11.27 -6.88 3.59
C ALA A 13 9.79 -6.74 3.98
N ASP A 14 8.93 -7.66 3.53
CA ASP A 14 7.51 -7.63 3.85
C ASP A 14 7.32 -7.99 5.34
N THR A 15 6.68 -7.09 6.07
CA THR A 15 6.16 -7.36 7.41
C THR A 15 5.05 -8.42 7.35
N THR A 16 4.64 -8.99 8.48
CA THR A 16 3.49 -9.92 8.54
C THR A 16 2.24 -9.34 7.88
N LEU A 17 1.99 -8.04 8.04
CA LEU A 17 0.87 -7.36 7.40
C LEU A 17 1.07 -7.23 5.88
N ASP A 18 2.27 -6.90 5.41
CA ASP A 18 2.57 -6.85 3.98
C ASP A 18 2.39 -8.23 3.33
N ARG A 19 2.83 -9.29 4.02
CA ARG A 19 2.62 -10.68 3.60
C ARG A 19 1.13 -11.01 3.49
N ALA A 20 0.35 -10.74 4.53
CA ALA A 20 -1.10 -10.98 4.52
C ALA A 20 -1.79 -10.22 3.37
N ARG A 21 -1.42 -8.96 3.15
CA ARG A 21 -1.95 -8.15 2.05
C ARG A 21 -1.62 -8.75 0.69
N ARG A 22 -0.38 -9.20 0.49
CA ARG A 22 0.05 -9.80 -0.77
C ARG A 22 -0.62 -11.15 -1.01
N VAL A 23 -0.76 -11.98 0.02
CA VAL A 23 -1.53 -13.24 -0.05
C VAL A 23 -2.97 -12.96 -0.45
N ALA A 24 -3.64 -11.98 0.17
CA ALA A 24 -4.99 -11.59 -0.21
C ALA A 24 -5.09 -11.12 -1.67
N GLN A 25 -4.12 -10.34 -2.17
CA GLN A 25 -4.07 -9.93 -3.57
C GLN A 25 -3.90 -11.12 -4.54
N ILE A 26 -3.08 -12.11 -4.18
CA ILE A 26 -2.89 -13.34 -4.98
C ILE A 26 -4.20 -14.12 -5.05
N TYR A 27 -4.86 -14.35 -3.91
CA TYR A 27 -6.17 -15.03 -3.90
C TYR A 27 -7.22 -14.27 -4.69
N ARG A 28 -7.27 -12.95 -4.56
CA ARG A 28 -8.18 -12.10 -5.33
C ARG A 28 -7.92 -12.20 -6.84
N GLN A 29 -6.66 -12.19 -7.26
CA GLN A 29 -6.31 -12.36 -8.68
C GLN A 29 -6.74 -13.73 -9.21
N ALA A 30 -6.54 -14.80 -8.42
CA ALA A 30 -7.00 -16.14 -8.76
C ALA A 30 -8.53 -16.21 -8.83
N LEU A 31 -9.23 -15.64 -7.85
CA LEU A 31 -10.70 -15.59 -7.82
C LEU A 31 -11.25 -14.84 -9.02
N ARG A 32 -10.70 -13.66 -9.34
CA ARG A 32 -11.12 -12.89 -10.52
C ARG A 32 -10.97 -13.68 -11.82
N ALA A 33 -9.90 -14.47 -11.95
CA ALA A 33 -9.66 -15.31 -13.12
C ALA A 33 -10.62 -16.50 -13.21
N ALA A 34 -11.09 -17.03 -12.06
CA ALA A 34 -12.04 -18.13 -12.01
C ALA A 34 -13.50 -17.65 -12.14
N ASP A 35 -13.87 -16.60 -11.40
CA ASP A 35 -15.20 -16.00 -11.36
C ASP A 35 -15.10 -14.50 -11.04
N THR A 36 -15.27 -13.68 -12.08
CA THR A 36 -15.19 -12.22 -11.94
C THR A 36 -16.37 -11.65 -11.16
N GLU A 37 -17.57 -12.24 -11.24
CA GLU A 37 -18.75 -11.67 -10.59
C GLU A 37 -18.73 -11.95 -9.09
N GLU A 38 -18.36 -13.16 -8.70
CA GLU A 38 -18.16 -13.50 -7.29
C GLU A 38 -17.03 -12.65 -6.66
N CYS A 39 -15.96 -12.39 -7.41
CA CYS A 39 -14.91 -11.47 -6.98
C CYS A 39 -15.47 -10.05 -6.71
N ARG A 40 -16.36 -9.53 -7.55
CA ARG A 40 -17.01 -8.21 -7.33
C ARG A 40 -17.90 -8.22 -6.10
N ARG A 41 -18.65 -9.30 -5.87
CA ARG A 41 -19.53 -9.45 -4.70
C ARG A 41 -18.73 -9.40 -3.40
N VAL A 42 -17.63 -10.14 -3.32
CA VAL A 42 -16.72 -10.14 -2.17
C VAL A 42 -16.06 -8.78 -1.99
N ASP A 43 -15.60 -8.16 -3.08
CA ASP A 43 -15.03 -6.81 -3.06
C ASP A 43 -16.01 -5.78 -2.45
N ALA A 44 -17.28 -5.80 -2.85
CA ALA A 44 -18.31 -4.91 -2.31
C ALA A 44 -18.52 -5.13 -0.80
N GLN A 45 -18.59 -6.39 -0.34
CA GLN A 45 -18.72 -6.71 1.08
C GLN A 45 -17.53 -6.19 1.90
N MET A 46 -16.30 -6.38 1.41
CA MET A 46 -15.11 -5.91 2.10
C MET A 46 -15.05 -4.37 2.13
N SER A 47 -15.52 -3.70 1.08
CA SER A 47 -15.63 -2.24 1.06
C SER A 47 -16.58 -1.73 2.15
N VAL A 48 -17.78 -2.33 2.27
CA VAL A 48 -18.75 -1.97 3.31
C VAL A 48 -18.19 -2.20 4.71
N ALA A 49 -17.38 -3.25 4.89
CA ALA A 49 -16.70 -3.55 6.16
C ALA A 49 -15.46 -2.67 6.44
N GLY A 50 -15.19 -1.64 5.63
CA GLY A 50 -14.02 -0.75 5.80
C GLY A 50 -12.69 -1.39 5.42
N GLN A 51 -12.69 -2.55 4.77
CA GLN A 51 -11.51 -3.31 4.33
C GLN A 51 -11.16 -3.03 2.85
N ALA A 52 -11.35 -1.78 2.41
CA ALA A 52 -11.11 -1.37 1.01
C ALA A 52 -9.64 -1.54 0.56
N TRP A 53 -8.71 -1.84 1.47
CA TRP A 53 -7.32 -2.13 1.15
C TRP A 53 -7.15 -3.40 0.29
N VAL A 54 -8.13 -4.30 0.26
CA VAL A 54 -8.11 -5.54 -0.55
C VAL A 54 -8.42 -5.26 -2.02
N LEU A 55 -9.13 -4.17 -2.31
CA LEU A 55 -9.57 -3.81 -3.66
C LEU A 55 -8.38 -3.41 -4.55
N PRO A 56 -8.47 -3.50 -5.89
CA PRO A 56 -7.48 -2.88 -6.76
C PRO A 56 -7.51 -1.36 -6.52
N ALA A 57 -6.34 -0.77 -6.27
CA ALA A 57 -6.24 0.69 -6.29
C ALA A 57 -6.22 1.10 -7.76
N ALA A 58 -7.32 1.68 -8.26
CA ALA A 58 -7.16 2.65 -9.32
C ALA A 58 -6.47 3.85 -8.66
N SER A 59 -5.24 4.14 -9.04
CA SER A 59 -4.62 5.43 -8.72
C SER A 59 -5.51 6.50 -9.34
N THR A 60 -6.27 7.21 -8.52
CA THR A 60 -7.18 8.25 -9.03
C THR A 60 -6.45 9.55 -9.34
N HIS A 61 -5.20 9.68 -8.92
CA HIS A 61 -4.39 10.89 -9.03
C HIS A 61 -3.19 10.71 -9.96
N ASP A 62 -2.85 11.75 -10.71
CA ASP A 62 -1.62 11.85 -11.47
C ASP A 62 -0.41 11.94 -10.50
N PRO A 63 0.78 11.40 -10.84
CA PRO A 63 1.97 11.54 -10.00
C PRO A 63 2.31 12.99 -9.61
N MET A 64 1.96 13.98 -10.43
CA MET A 64 2.23 15.39 -10.17
C MET A 64 1.14 16.09 -9.36
N ASP A 65 0.00 15.44 -9.12
CA ASP A 65 -1.09 16.02 -8.36
C ASP A 65 -0.67 16.36 -6.93
N LEU A 66 -1.16 17.50 -6.46
CA LEU A 66 -1.00 17.98 -5.08
C LEU A 66 -2.26 17.66 -4.28
N VAL A 67 -2.15 16.69 -3.39
CA VAL A 67 -3.28 16.16 -2.63
C VAL A 67 -3.25 16.61 -1.16
N THR A 68 -4.42 16.71 -0.53
CA THR A 68 -4.51 16.96 0.92
C THR A 68 -4.04 15.72 1.71
N VAL A 69 -3.92 15.84 3.02
CA VAL A 69 -3.57 14.71 3.89
C VAL A 69 -4.62 13.59 3.84
N GLU A 70 -5.90 13.92 3.71
CA GLU A 70 -7.00 12.95 3.58
C GLU A 70 -6.81 12.14 2.31
N LYS A 71 -6.58 12.82 1.18
CA LYS A 71 -6.36 12.17 -0.11
C LYS A 71 -5.04 11.41 -0.18
N ALA A 72 -3.98 11.92 0.46
CA ALA A 72 -2.73 11.17 0.62
C ALA A 72 -2.91 9.87 1.40
N ALA A 73 -3.71 9.91 2.47
CA ALA A 73 -4.01 8.74 3.30
C ALA A 73 -4.83 7.69 2.54
N GLU A 74 -5.84 8.13 1.78
CA GLU A 74 -6.62 7.28 0.86
C GLU A 74 -5.71 6.63 -0.19
N GLU A 75 -4.92 7.45 -0.90
CA GLU A 75 -4.00 7.03 -1.96
C GLU A 75 -2.98 6.00 -1.45
N MET A 76 -2.43 6.22 -0.24
CA MET A 76 -1.44 5.33 0.37
C MET A 76 -2.06 4.18 1.18
N ARG A 77 -3.39 4.16 1.36
CA ARG A 77 -4.13 3.17 2.16
C ARG A 77 -3.59 3.03 3.59
N VAL A 78 -3.36 4.18 4.22
CA VAL A 78 -2.90 4.30 5.61
C VAL A 78 -3.77 5.29 6.37
N ALA A 79 -3.68 5.30 7.70
CA ALA A 79 -4.33 6.34 8.49
C ALA A 79 -3.69 7.72 8.26
N ARG A 80 -4.47 8.82 8.39
CA ARG A 80 -3.96 10.20 8.32
C ARG A 80 -2.78 10.43 9.27
N ARG A 81 -2.84 9.86 10.48
CA ARG A 81 -1.75 9.89 11.48
C ARG A 81 -0.43 9.35 10.94
N THR A 82 -0.48 8.34 10.07
CA THR A 82 0.71 7.79 9.41
C THR A 82 1.35 8.81 8.48
N ILE A 83 0.54 9.56 7.71
CA ILE A 83 1.05 10.63 6.84
C ILE A 83 1.71 11.74 7.65
N TYR A 84 1.10 12.16 8.77
CA TYR A 84 1.72 13.13 9.68
C TYR A 84 3.06 12.62 10.23
N SER A 85 3.12 11.35 10.66
CA SER A 85 4.38 10.74 11.11
C SER A 85 5.43 10.68 9.99
N TRP A 86 5.03 10.51 8.74
CA TRP A 86 5.96 10.55 7.60
C TRP A 86 6.47 11.97 7.34
N ARG A 87 5.62 12.99 7.45
CA ARG A 87 6.01 14.42 7.37
C ARG A 87 7.07 14.74 8.40
N GLU A 88 6.85 14.37 9.66
CA GLU A 88 7.84 14.53 10.75
C GLU A 88 9.17 13.83 10.45
N LYS A 89 9.14 12.75 9.66
CA LYS A 89 10.30 11.95 9.24
C LYS A 89 10.85 12.35 7.86
N GLY A 90 10.48 13.52 7.35
CA GLY A 90 11.05 14.10 6.14
C GLY A 90 10.35 13.73 4.83
N LEU A 91 9.07 13.34 4.86
CA LEU A 91 8.25 13.30 3.64
C LEU A 91 8.10 14.74 3.09
N PRO A 92 8.41 14.99 1.80
CA PRO A 92 8.24 16.30 1.18
C PRO A 92 6.80 16.80 1.26
N VAL A 93 6.65 18.10 1.53
CA VAL A 93 5.37 18.78 1.66
C VAL A 93 5.48 20.17 1.06
N ILE A 94 4.42 20.62 0.40
CA ILE A 94 4.30 21.96 -0.17
C ILE A 94 3.31 22.71 0.70
N GLU A 95 3.76 23.78 1.36
CA GLU A 95 2.89 24.68 2.10
C GLU A 95 2.11 25.53 1.09
N THR A 96 0.78 25.46 1.13
CA THR A 96 -0.12 26.30 0.32
C THR A 96 -0.97 27.17 1.23
N PRO A 97 -1.59 28.27 0.74
CA PRO A 97 -2.42 29.13 1.56
C PRO A 97 -3.54 28.40 2.32
N ASP A 98 -4.10 27.34 1.73
CA ASP A 98 -5.17 26.52 2.33
C ASP A 98 -4.63 25.33 3.16
N GLY A 99 -3.32 25.28 3.38
CA GLY A 99 -2.64 24.27 4.18
C GLY A 99 -1.70 23.35 3.40
N PRO A 100 -1.12 22.34 4.06
CA PRO A 100 -0.09 21.48 3.48
C PRO A 100 -0.63 20.56 2.39
N ARG A 101 0.09 20.45 1.27
CA ARG A 101 -0.19 19.54 0.15
C ARG A 101 0.97 18.58 -0.09
N TYR A 102 0.64 17.37 -0.52
CA TYR A 102 1.61 16.31 -0.80
C TYR A 102 1.56 15.95 -2.27
N ARG A 103 2.72 15.90 -2.92
CA ARG A 103 2.80 15.36 -4.28
C ARG A 103 2.68 13.85 -4.26
N VAL A 104 1.87 13.28 -5.14
CA VAL A 104 1.63 11.83 -5.20
C VAL A 104 2.92 11.04 -5.49
N ALA A 105 3.78 11.55 -6.37
CA ALA A 105 5.09 10.95 -6.65
C ALA A 105 5.96 10.83 -5.39
N ASP A 106 6.05 11.90 -4.60
CA ASP A 106 6.88 11.94 -3.39
C ASP A 106 6.37 10.96 -2.33
N LEU A 107 5.04 10.81 -2.18
CA LEU A 107 4.42 9.79 -1.31
C LEU A 107 4.85 8.37 -1.70
N ARG A 108 4.77 8.04 -2.99
CA ARG A 108 5.12 6.71 -3.53
C ARG A 108 6.61 6.42 -3.39
N GLU A 109 7.45 7.42 -3.68
CA GLU A 109 8.90 7.30 -3.52
C GLU A 109 9.27 7.10 -2.04
N TYR A 110 8.65 7.85 -1.13
CA TYR A 110 8.88 7.73 0.30
C TYR A 110 8.59 6.31 0.81
N VAL A 111 7.44 5.73 0.44
CA VAL A 111 7.09 4.34 0.79
C VAL A 111 8.08 3.35 0.20
N THR A 112 8.49 3.55 -1.05
CA THR A 112 9.48 2.70 -1.73
C THR A 112 10.83 2.76 -1.02
N ALA A 113 11.30 3.96 -0.65
CA ALA A 113 12.53 4.17 0.09
C ALA A 113 12.48 3.52 1.48
N GLN A 114 11.35 3.61 2.19
CA GLN A 114 11.16 2.92 3.47
C GLN A 114 11.26 1.41 3.33
N ARG A 115 10.63 0.81 2.30
CA ARG A 115 10.74 -0.63 2.03
C ARG A 115 12.18 -1.05 1.73
N ARG A 116 12.91 -0.26 0.93
CA ARG A 116 14.35 -0.49 0.67
C ARG A 116 15.19 -0.42 1.95
N ARG A 117 14.93 0.55 2.84
CA ARG A 117 15.62 0.66 4.13
C ARG A 117 15.39 -0.57 5.00
N ARG A 118 14.15 -1.07 5.10
CA ARG A 118 13.82 -2.31 5.83
C ARG A 118 14.52 -3.52 5.22
N ALA A 119 14.54 -3.64 3.90
CA ALA A 119 15.23 -4.72 3.20
C ALA A 119 16.73 -4.77 3.54
N ARG A 120 17.38 -3.61 3.59
CA ARG A 120 18.80 -3.50 3.98
C ARG A 120 19.03 -3.82 5.45
N ASN A 121 18.11 -3.46 6.33
CA ASN A 121 18.26 -3.63 7.78
C ASN A 121 17.78 -5.00 8.28
N GLY A 122 17.04 -5.77 7.47
CA GLY A 122 16.52 -7.10 7.82
C GLY A 122 17.51 -8.27 7.63
N HIS A 123 18.83 -7.99 7.68
CA HIS A 123 19.91 -8.99 7.72
C HIS A 123 20.49 -9.09 9.14
N VAL A 124 19.65 -9.33 10.15
CA VAL A 124 20.04 -9.77 11.49
C VAL A 124 19.11 -10.88 11.93
#